data_AF-A0A0F9C0P1-F1
#
_entry.id   AF-A0A0F9C0P1-F1
#
_cell.length_a   1.000
_cell.length_b   1.000
_cell.length_c   1.000
_cell.angle_alpha   90.00
_cell.angle_beta   90.00
_cell.angle_gamma   90.00
#
_symmetry.space_group_name_H-M   'P 1'
#
loop_
_entity.id
_entity.type
_entity.pdbx_description
1 polymer ?
#
loop_
_entity_poly.entity_id
_entity_poly.type
_entity_poly.pdbx_seq_one_letter_code
_entity_poly.pdbx_strand_id
1 'polypeptide(L)'
;MVEKAQGQVRSKLGNPNIAEAGKPYRFQPGQSGNPGGMKKGQSLTAVLRELLEQIPKGDTAKLKERIVKALLDKALRGDTKALDIIFDRSDGKVTLPIGGDKENPIYTITVSSEEGKKGVERLLNGERT
;
A
#
# COMPACT_ATOMS: atom_id res chain seq x y z
N MET A 1 7.22 50.53 -39.26
CA MET A 1 7.98 50.21 -38.04
C MET A 1 7.00 49.68 -36.98
N VAL A 2 7.29 48.47 -36.51
CA VAL A 2 6.93 47.88 -35.21
C VAL A 2 5.44 47.64 -34.87
N GLU A 3 5.08 46.37 -35.05
CA GLU A 3 4.06 45.58 -34.37
C GLU A 3 4.35 45.43 -32.86
N LYS A 4 3.29 45.25 -32.03
CA LYS A 4 3.19 44.52 -30.72
C LYS A 4 2.25 45.27 -29.76
N ALA A 5 1.47 44.65 -28.89
CA ALA A 5 1.14 43.25 -28.64
C ALA A 5 -0.15 43.22 -27.79
N GLN A 6 -0.95 42.17 -28.02
CA GLN A 6 -2.14 41.83 -27.28
C GLN A 6 -1.78 41.38 -25.84
N GLY A 7 -2.56 41.78 -24.84
CA GLY A 7 -2.52 41.21 -23.49
C GLY A 7 -3.81 40.44 -23.20
N GLN A 8 -3.90 39.20 -23.71
CA GLN A 8 -5.02 38.30 -23.43
C GLN A 8 -4.89 37.61 -22.07
N VAL A 9 -6.05 37.42 -21.44
CA VAL A 9 -6.28 36.95 -20.08
C VAL A 9 -6.26 35.42 -20.02
N ARG A 10 -5.46 34.88 -19.07
CA ARG A 10 -5.53 33.56 -18.40
C ARG A 10 -5.58 32.30 -19.29
N SER A 11 -4.49 31.55 -19.34
CA SER A 11 -4.55 30.09 -19.60
C SER A 11 -4.38 29.31 -18.29
N LYS A 12 -5.50 28.75 -17.80
CA LYS A 12 -5.47 27.64 -16.85
C LYS A 12 -4.81 26.46 -17.56
N LEU A 13 -3.71 25.97 -16.99
CA LEU A 13 -2.94 24.81 -17.47
C LEU A 13 -3.77 23.51 -17.39
N GLY A 14 -4.64 23.30 -18.36
CA GLY A 14 -5.31 22.04 -18.64
C GLY A 14 -5.98 22.15 -20.01
N ASN A 15 -5.61 21.27 -20.94
CA ASN A 15 -6.19 21.27 -22.29
C ASN A 15 -7.73 21.09 -22.17
N PRO A 16 -8.54 22.10 -22.51
CA PRO A 16 -9.99 22.06 -22.33
C PRO A 16 -10.64 20.95 -23.17
N ASN A 17 -10.00 20.54 -24.27
CA ASN A 17 -10.48 19.44 -25.12
C ASN A 17 -10.42 18.09 -24.40
N ILE A 18 -9.53 17.88 -23.43
CA ILE A 18 -9.48 16.65 -22.62
C ILE A 18 -10.61 16.64 -21.57
N ALA A 19 -10.92 17.82 -21.03
CA ALA A 19 -11.96 17.98 -20.02
C ALA A 19 -13.37 17.76 -20.58
N GLU A 20 -13.63 18.09 -21.85
CA GLU A 20 -14.91 17.84 -22.52
C GLU A 20 -15.00 16.49 -23.23
N ALA A 21 -14.01 16.11 -24.04
CA ALA A 21 -14.04 14.85 -24.78
C ALA A 21 -14.04 13.62 -23.85
N GLY A 22 -13.48 13.74 -22.64
CA GLY A 22 -13.48 12.66 -21.65
C GLY A 22 -14.79 12.50 -20.87
N LYS A 23 -15.70 13.49 -20.87
CA LYS A 23 -16.97 13.44 -20.10
C LYS A 23 -17.83 12.19 -20.37
N PRO A 24 -18.08 11.76 -21.63
CA PRO A 24 -18.90 10.58 -21.90
C PRO A 24 -18.25 9.26 -21.47
N TYR A 25 -16.92 9.21 -21.30
CA TYR A 25 -16.19 7.99 -20.93
C TYR A 25 -15.88 7.90 -19.43
N ARG A 26 -16.36 8.87 -18.63
CA ARG A 26 -16.20 8.83 -17.17
C ARG A 26 -17.10 7.75 -16.58
N PHE A 27 -16.61 7.10 -15.53
CA PHE A 27 -17.45 6.26 -14.68
C PHE A 27 -18.58 7.10 -14.09
N GLN A 28 -19.81 6.63 -14.26
CA GLN A 28 -20.97 7.31 -13.70
C GLN A 28 -21.01 7.09 -12.18
N PRO A 29 -21.33 8.11 -11.38
CA PRO A 29 -21.53 7.95 -9.94
C PRO A 29 -22.58 6.85 -9.66
N GLY A 30 -22.22 5.86 -8.85
CA GLY A 30 -23.07 4.71 -8.54
C GLY A 30 -23.01 3.55 -9.55
N GLN A 31 -22.25 3.68 -10.64
CA GLN A 31 -22.02 2.61 -11.61
C GLN A 31 -20.60 2.06 -11.46
N SER A 32 -20.49 0.86 -10.89
CA SER A 32 -19.22 0.11 -10.86
C SER A 32 -18.85 -0.34 -12.27
N GLY A 33 -17.59 -0.13 -12.68
CA GLY A 33 -17.05 -0.68 -13.93
C GLY A 33 -17.01 -2.21 -13.97
N ASN A 34 -17.23 -2.86 -12.81
CA ASN A 34 -17.39 -4.30 -12.71
C ASN A 34 -18.80 -4.62 -12.15
N PRO A 35 -19.82 -4.76 -13.01
CA PRO A 35 -21.20 -5.03 -12.61
C PRO A 35 -21.38 -6.42 -11.98
N GLY A 36 -20.46 -7.36 -12.22
CA GLY A 36 -20.46 -8.68 -11.56
C GLY A 36 -19.83 -8.68 -10.16
N GLY A 37 -19.28 -7.54 -9.70
CA GLY A 37 -18.51 -7.45 -8.47
C GLY A 37 -17.27 -8.36 -8.48
N MET A 38 -16.62 -8.49 -7.33
CA MET A 38 -15.60 -9.54 -7.17
C MET A 38 -16.28 -10.90 -7.33
N LYS A 39 -15.80 -11.75 -8.25
CA LYS A 39 -16.34 -13.11 -8.42
C LYS A 39 -16.39 -13.81 -7.06
N LYS A 40 -17.59 -14.22 -6.64
CA LYS A 40 -17.80 -14.97 -5.40
C LYS A 40 -17.30 -16.40 -5.60
N GLY A 41 -16.00 -16.61 -5.46
CA GLY A 41 -15.37 -17.93 -5.37
C GLY A 41 -14.86 -18.19 -3.97
N GLN A 42 -14.74 -19.46 -3.58
CA GLN A 42 -14.04 -19.81 -2.35
C GLN A 42 -12.56 -19.47 -2.53
N SER A 43 -12.02 -18.56 -1.72
CA SER A 43 -10.60 -18.24 -1.77
C SER A 43 -9.79 -19.41 -1.21
N LEU A 44 -8.53 -19.55 -1.64
CA LEU A 44 -7.59 -20.52 -1.04
C LEU A 44 -7.49 -20.32 0.48
N THR A 45 -7.60 -19.08 0.96
CA THR A 45 -7.65 -18.74 2.38
C THR A 45 -8.88 -19.31 3.08
N ALA A 46 -10.04 -19.28 2.44
CA ALA A 46 -11.27 -19.85 2.99
C ALA A 46 -11.18 -21.38 3.06
N VAL A 47 -10.67 -22.03 2.01
CA VAL A 47 -10.42 -23.49 2.00
C VAL A 47 -9.41 -23.88 3.07
N LEU A 48 -8.31 -23.14 3.20
CA LEU A 48 -7.28 -23.41 4.21
C LEU A 48 -7.87 -23.31 5.63
N ARG A 49 -8.68 -22.28 5.91
CA ARG A 49 -9.32 -22.11 7.21
C ARG A 49 -10.27 -23.26 7.52
N GLU A 50 -11.10 -23.65 6.55
CA GLU A 50 -12.02 -24.77 6.68
C GLU A 50 -11.29 -26.08 7.00
N LEU A 51 -10.19 -26.39 6.29
CA LEU A 51 -9.38 -27.58 6.55
C LEU A 51 -8.70 -27.55 7.93
N LEU A 52 -8.34 -26.37 8.43
CA LEU A 52 -7.78 -26.22 9.78
C LEU A 52 -8.85 -26.41 10.87
N GLU A 53 -10.10 -26.01 10.61
CA GLU A 53 -11.23 -26.13 11.53
C GLU A 53 -11.82 -27.55 11.59
N GLN A 54 -11.74 -28.32 10.51
CA GLN A 54 -12.20 -29.72 10.45
C GLN A 54 -11.36 -30.69 11.29
N ILE A 55 -10.23 -30.23 11.85
CA ILE A 55 -9.31 -31.09 12.61
C ILE A 55 -9.81 -31.23 14.04
N PRO A 56 -10.01 -32.46 14.55
CA PRO A 56 -10.47 -32.68 15.92
C PRO A 56 -9.60 -31.93 16.93
N LYS A 57 -10.21 -31.31 17.95
CA LYS A 57 -9.52 -30.44 18.94
C LYS A 57 -8.33 -31.11 19.67
N GLY A 58 -8.28 -32.45 19.72
CA GLY A 58 -7.14 -33.20 20.27
C GLY A 58 -6.00 -33.47 19.29
N ASP A 59 -6.26 -33.40 17.98
CA ASP A 59 -5.30 -33.71 16.92
C ASP A 59 -4.63 -32.44 16.36
N THR A 60 -5.11 -31.26 16.76
CA THR A 60 -4.57 -29.96 16.33
C THR A 60 -3.13 -29.73 16.78
N ALA A 61 -2.73 -30.26 17.95
CA ALA A 61 -1.33 -30.23 18.40
C ALA A 61 -0.42 -31.02 17.44
N LYS A 62 -0.85 -32.22 17.03
CA LYS A 62 -0.12 -33.04 16.07
C LYS A 62 -0.11 -32.43 14.67
N LEU A 63 -1.17 -31.72 14.28
CA LEU A 63 -1.17 -30.99 13.01
C LEU A 63 -0.11 -29.90 12.98
N LYS A 64 -0.03 -29.07 14.03
CA LYS A 64 1.00 -28.01 14.11
C LYS A 64 2.39 -28.60 13.97
N GLU A 65 2.66 -29.70 14.68
CA GLU A 65 3.92 -30.43 14.56
C GLU A 65 4.16 -30.95 13.12
N ARG A 66 3.14 -31.52 12.46
CA ARG A 66 3.27 -32.01 11.08
C ARG A 66 3.56 -30.89 10.09
N ILE A 67 2.92 -29.72 10.25
CA ILE A 67 3.17 -28.54 9.41
C ILE A 67 4.60 -28.05 9.61
N VAL A 68 5.06 -27.95 10.86
CA VAL A 68 6.44 -27.52 11.17
C VAL A 68 7.45 -28.53 10.63
N LYS A 69 7.22 -29.84 10.79
CA LYS A 69 8.07 -30.90 10.22
C LYS A 69 8.16 -30.81 8.69
N ALA A 70 7.03 -30.56 8.02
CA ALA A 70 7.01 -30.40 6.56
C ALA A 70 7.75 -29.12 6.11
N LEU A 71 7.65 -28.03 6.87
CA LEU A 71 8.39 -26.80 6.62
C LEU A 71 9.90 -27.01 6.79
N LEU A 72 10.32 -27.70 7.85
CA LEU A 72 11.71 -28.06 8.09
C LEU A 72 12.27 -28.96 6.99
N ASP A 73 11.53 -29.99 6.57
CA ASP A 73 11.94 -30.88 5.48
C ASP A 73 12.10 -30.11 4.15
N LYS A 74 11.20 -29.16 3.85
CA LYS A 74 11.38 -28.25 2.71
C LYS A 74 12.65 -27.41 2.81
N ALA A 75 12.92 -26.84 3.97
CA ALA A 75 14.12 -26.04 4.20
C ALA A 75 15.40 -26.88 4.07
N LEU A 76 15.42 -28.11 4.60
CA LEU A 76 16.53 -29.06 4.46
C LEU A 76 16.80 -29.46 3.01
N ARG A 77 15.77 -29.45 2.15
CA ARG A 77 15.89 -29.68 0.70
C ARG A 77 16.37 -28.44 -0.08
N GLY A 78 16.64 -27.33 0.60
CA GLY A 78 17.16 -26.10 0.00
C GLY A 78 16.11 -25.08 -0.44
N ASP A 79 14.85 -25.20 0.00
CA ASP A 79 13.84 -24.16 -0.22
C ASP A 79 14.19 -22.91 0.61
N THR A 80 14.75 -21.90 -0.04
CA THR A 80 15.19 -20.65 0.60
C THR A 80 14.04 -19.88 1.27
N LYS A 81 12.82 -19.96 0.74
CA LYS A 81 11.66 -19.32 1.37
C LYS A 81 11.28 -20.00 2.67
N ALA A 82 11.43 -21.32 2.74
CA ALA A 82 11.20 -22.06 3.97
C ALA A 82 12.24 -21.68 5.04
N LEU A 83 13.51 -21.52 4.64
CA LEU A 83 14.58 -21.02 5.51
C LEU A 83 14.29 -19.61 6.02
N ASP A 84 13.90 -18.67 5.14
CA ASP A 84 13.54 -17.30 5.53
C ASP A 84 12.40 -17.28 6.57
N ILE A 85 11.34 -18.08 6.36
CA ILE A 85 10.23 -18.19 7.31
C ILE A 85 10.71 -18.73 8.65
N ILE A 86 11.63 -19.69 8.65
CA ILE A 86 12.20 -20.25 9.89
C ILE A 86 12.98 -19.16 10.63
N PHE A 87 13.94 -18.50 9.97
CA PHE A 87 14.75 -17.45 10.58
C PHE A 87 13.92 -16.27 11.10
N ASP A 88 12.93 -15.81 10.32
CA ASP A 88 12.00 -14.75 10.72
C ASP A 88 11.22 -15.10 12.01
N ARG A 89 10.99 -16.40 12.28
CA ARG A 89 10.22 -16.88 13.44
C ARG A 89 11.10 -17.28 14.62
N SER A 90 12.33 -17.75 14.38
CA SER A 90 13.29 -18.11 15.42
C SER A 90 14.05 -16.89 15.94
N ASP A 91 14.66 -16.14 15.04
CA ASP A 91 15.59 -15.05 15.34
C ASP A 91 14.92 -13.68 15.22
N GLY A 92 13.73 -13.65 14.62
CA GLY A 92 12.96 -12.44 14.36
C GLY A 92 13.40 -11.76 13.06
N LYS A 93 12.58 -10.81 12.60
CA LYS A 93 12.97 -9.94 11.48
C LYS A 93 14.01 -8.94 11.97
N VAL A 94 14.97 -8.63 11.09
CA VAL A 94 15.87 -7.49 11.29
C VAL A 94 15.03 -6.24 11.58
N THR A 95 15.32 -5.57 12.68
CA THR A 95 14.68 -4.31 13.02
C THR A 95 15.09 -3.29 11.97
N LEU A 96 14.11 -2.73 11.26
CA LEU A 96 14.35 -1.56 10.40
C LEU A 96 14.65 -0.38 11.33
N PRO A 97 15.85 0.20 11.32
CA PRO A 97 16.11 1.42 12.07
C PRO A 97 15.33 2.55 11.38
N ILE A 98 14.29 3.04 12.03
CA ILE A 98 13.73 4.36 11.71
C ILE A 98 14.71 5.36 12.32
N GLY A 99 15.69 5.80 11.53
CA GLY A 99 16.72 6.73 11.95
C GLY A 99 16.95 7.77 10.86
N GLY A 100 16.76 9.04 11.22
CA GLY A 100 17.28 10.13 10.40
C GLY A 100 18.78 10.27 10.63
N ASP A 101 19.53 10.56 9.58
CA ASP A 101 20.95 10.88 9.70
C ASP A 101 21.16 12.41 9.84
N LYS A 102 22.43 12.86 9.88
CA LYS A 102 22.74 14.31 9.98
C LYS A 102 22.26 15.12 8.77
N GLU A 103 22.13 14.50 7.61
CA GLU A 103 21.69 15.13 6.37
C GLU A 103 20.15 15.07 6.24
N ASN A 104 19.52 14.05 6.80
CA ASN A 104 18.08 13.76 6.72
C ASN A 104 17.48 13.37 8.09
N PRO A 105 17.37 14.30 9.04
CA PRO A 105 16.77 14.01 10.35
C PRO A 105 15.25 13.78 10.24
N ILE A 106 14.71 12.98 11.14
CA ILE A 106 13.26 12.77 11.24
C ILE A 106 12.63 13.96 11.96
N TYR A 107 11.70 14.64 11.29
CA TYR A 107 10.91 15.72 11.89
C TYR A 107 9.51 15.21 12.25
N THR A 108 9.11 15.42 13.50
CA THR A 108 7.71 15.20 13.94
C THR A 108 7.06 16.56 14.10
N ILE A 109 6.02 16.85 13.33
CA ILE A 109 5.24 18.07 13.48
C ILE A 109 3.81 17.73 13.86
N THR A 110 3.43 18.08 15.09
CA THR A 110 2.07 17.89 15.59
C THR A 110 1.26 19.15 15.31
N VAL A 111 0.17 18.99 14.55
CA VAL A 111 -0.67 20.12 14.13
C VAL A 111 -2.10 19.90 14.61
N SER A 112 -2.60 20.80 15.44
CA SER A 112 -3.96 20.75 16.00
C SER A 112 -4.92 21.78 15.39
N SER A 113 -4.45 22.66 14.49
CA SER A 113 -5.27 23.69 13.82
C SER A 113 -5.09 23.69 12.30
N GLU A 114 -6.13 24.12 11.56
CA GLU A 114 -6.09 24.25 10.09
C GLU A 114 -5.01 25.22 9.59
N GLU A 115 -4.70 26.26 10.38
CA GLU A 115 -3.64 27.22 10.07
C GLU A 115 -2.25 26.59 10.23
N GLY A 116 -2.06 25.74 11.24
CA GLY A 116 -0.82 25.00 11.41
C GLY A 116 -0.54 24.02 10.26
N LYS A 117 -1.59 23.48 9.61
CA LYS A 117 -1.42 22.56 8.47
C LYS A 117 -0.82 23.28 7.27
N LYS A 118 -1.32 24.48 6.98
CA LYS A 118 -0.78 25.35 5.92
C LYS A 118 0.64 25.83 6.22
N GLY A 119 0.99 26.03 7.50
CA GLY A 119 2.35 26.37 7.92
C GLY A 119 3.35 25.23 7.70
N VAL A 120 2.96 24.00 8.02
CA VAL A 120 3.78 22.80 7.77
C VAL A 120 3.98 22.56 6.27
N GLU A 121 2.95 22.75 5.47
CA GLU A 121 3.01 22.58 4.02
C GLU A 121 4.03 23.55 3.37
N ARG A 122 4.12 24.80 3.85
CA ARG A 122 5.16 25.76 3.40
C ARG A 122 6.57 25.35 3.81
N LEU A 123 6.75 24.87 5.05
CA LEU A 123 8.04 24.40 5.55
C LEU A 123 8.57 23.18 4.79
N LEU A 124 7.68 22.23 4.45
CA LEU A 124 8.05 21.05 3.66
C LEU A 124 8.42 21.40 2.21
N ASN A 125 7.85 22.48 1.66
CA ASN A 125 8.16 22.97 0.31
C ASN A 125 9.40 23.89 0.25
N GLY A 126 10.12 24.05 1.37
CA GLY A 126 11.34 24.86 1.43
C GLY A 126 11.09 26.36 1.42
N GLU A 127 9.85 26.80 1.57
CA GLU A 127 9.48 28.21 1.66
C GLU A 127 9.77 28.70 3.08
N ARG A 128 10.85 29.47 3.26
CA ARG A 128 11.12 30.13 4.54
C ARG A 128 10.09 31.24 4.78
N THR A 129 9.58 31.30 6.01
CA THR A 129 8.77 32.41 6.55
C THR A 129 9.52 33.74 6.49
#